data_AF-A0A355BF60-F1
#
_entry.id   AF-A0A355BF60-F1
#
_cell.length_a   1.000
_cell.length_b   1.000
_cell.length_c   1.000
_cell.angle_alpha   90.00
_cell.angle_beta   90.00
_cell.angle_gamma   90.00
#
_symmetry.space_group_name_H-M   'P 1'
#
loop_
_entity.id
_entity.type
_entity.pdbx_description
1 polymer ?
#
loop_
_entity_poly.entity_id
_entity_poly.type
_entity_poly.pdbx_seq_one_letter_code
_entity_poly.pdbx_strand_id
1 'polypeptide(L)'
;MKKEIKQVGMAQYAVGEAGDVLRTLGLGSCIGICLYDPVLHVGGLVHIMLPEMSLYQDKATEAKYADTGVRLLVKEMGRLGASSTRLRG
;
A
#
# COMPACT_ATOMS: atom_id res chain seq x y z
N MET A 1 12.53 -5.26 -19.58
CA MET A 1 11.46 -5.10 -18.56
C MET A 1 10.79 -3.75 -18.77
N LYS A 2 9.46 -3.70 -18.89
CA LYS A 2 8.72 -2.43 -18.94
C LYS A 2 8.61 -1.89 -17.52
N LYS A 3 9.06 -0.65 -17.30
CA LYS A 3 8.83 0.07 -16.06
C LYS A 3 7.42 0.65 -16.12
N GLU A 4 6.55 0.27 -15.20
CA GLU A 4 5.19 0.80 -15.11
C GLU A 4 5.09 1.84 -13.98
N ILE A 5 4.45 2.97 -14.26
CA ILE A 5 4.09 3.93 -13.22
C ILE A 5 2.69 3.60 -12.75
N LYS A 6 2.56 3.13 -11.51
CA LYS A 6 1.29 2.82 -10.85
C LYS A 6 0.89 3.99 -9.97
N GLN A 7 -0.13 4.72 -10.40
CA GLN A 7 -0.72 5.81 -9.63
C GLN A 7 -1.64 5.25 -8.53
N VAL A 8 -1.41 5.64 -7.28
CA VAL A 8 -2.22 5.29 -6.12
C VAL A 8 -3.04 6.51 -5.72
N GLY A 9 -4.36 6.43 -5.87
CA GLY A 9 -5.30 7.45 -5.42
C GLY A 9 -5.68 7.31 -3.95
N MET A 10 -6.56 8.18 -3.47
CA MET A 10 -7.09 8.15 -2.11
C MET A 10 -7.87 6.86 -1.86
N ALA A 11 -7.70 6.23 -0.70
CA ALA A 11 -8.33 4.95 -0.34
C ALA A 11 -8.04 3.81 -1.35
N GLN A 12 -6.86 3.87 -1.97
CA GLN A 12 -6.33 2.84 -2.87
C GLN A 12 -4.95 2.38 -2.41
N TYR A 13 -4.52 1.27 -2.98
CA TYR A 13 -3.18 0.73 -2.82
C TYR A 13 -2.66 0.19 -4.16
N ALA A 14 -1.36 -0.02 -4.26
CA ALA A 14 -0.74 -0.77 -5.33
C ALA A 14 0.46 -1.56 -4.81
N VAL A 15 0.76 -2.67 -5.48
CA VAL A 15 1.99 -3.43 -5.32
C VAL A 15 2.73 -3.46 -6.67
N GLY A 16 4.05 -3.44 -6.60
CA GLY A 16 4.93 -3.43 -7.77
C GLY A 16 6.18 -4.26 -7.54
N GLU A 17 6.75 -4.73 -8.65
CA GLU A 17 7.99 -5.51 -8.65
C GLU A 17 9.18 -4.64 -9.09
N ALA A 18 10.35 -5.26 -9.24
CA ALA A 18 11.57 -4.58 -9.66
C ALA A 18 11.36 -3.76 -10.95
N GLY A 19 11.53 -2.44 -10.83
CA GLY A 19 11.43 -1.49 -11.95
C GLY A 19 10.10 -0.74 -12.02
N ASP A 20 9.07 -1.15 -11.28
CA ASP A 20 7.84 -0.39 -11.15
C ASP A 20 8.05 0.88 -10.29
N VAL A 21 7.26 1.91 -10.58
CA VAL A 21 7.21 3.14 -9.78
C VAL A 21 5.81 3.28 -9.20
N LEU A 22 5.70 3.15 -7.88
CA LEU A 22 4.46 3.44 -7.16
C LEU A 22 4.45 4.91 -6.75
N ARG A 23 3.41 5.65 -7.11
CA ARG A 23 3.30 7.08 -6.77
C ARG A 23 1.90 7.42 -6.32
N THR A 24 1.78 8.21 -5.26
CA THR A 24 0.56 8.91 -4.92
C THR A 24 0.74 10.42 -5.07
N LEU A 25 -0.35 11.15 -5.29
CA LEU A 25 -0.34 12.61 -5.41
C LEU A 25 -1.32 13.20 -4.39
N GLY A 26 -1.01 14.38 -3.87
CA GLY A 26 -1.94 15.16 -3.05
C GLY A 26 -2.30 14.52 -1.72
N LEU A 27 -1.31 14.21 -0.88
CA LEU A 27 -1.54 13.62 0.45
C LEU A 27 -2.27 14.58 1.41
N GLY A 28 -1.92 15.87 1.45
CA GLY A 28 -2.59 16.82 2.36
C GLY A 28 -2.56 16.34 3.82
N SER A 29 -3.73 16.08 4.41
CA SER A 29 -3.89 15.50 5.76
C SER A 29 -3.90 13.96 5.79
N CYS A 30 -3.90 13.31 4.63
CA CYS A 30 -3.89 11.86 4.49
C CYS A 30 -2.46 11.30 4.68
N ILE A 31 -2.37 9.98 4.84
CA ILE A 31 -1.11 9.27 5.12
C ILE A 31 -0.82 8.29 3.99
N GLY A 32 0.40 8.35 3.44
CA GLY A 32 0.92 7.34 2.52
C GLY A 32 1.84 6.39 3.26
N ILE A 33 1.57 5.09 3.21
CA ILE A 33 2.47 4.07 3.78
C ILE A 33 3.11 3.30 2.64
N CYS A 34 4.45 3.29 2.65
CA CYS A 34 5.28 2.51 1.73
C CYS A 34 5.87 1.32 2.48
N LEU A 35 5.89 0.15 1.86
CA LEU A 35 6.61 -1.02 2.34
C LEU A 35 7.44 -1.62 1.22
N TYR A 36 8.58 -2.22 1.56
CA TYR A 36 9.51 -2.77 0.58
C TYR A 36 10.19 -4.05 1.07
N ASP A 37 10.20 -5.08 0.23
CA ASP A 37 11.01 -6.29 0.40
C ASP A 37 12.34 -6.14 -0.35
N PRO A 38 13.48 -6.04 0.35
CA PRO A 38 14.78 -5.81 -0.29
C PRO A 38 15.36 -7.02 -1.01
N VAL A 39 14.83 -8.23 -0.79
CA VAL A 39 15.33 -9.46 -1.43
C VAL A 39 14.65 -9.67 -2.76
N LEU A 40 13.31 -9.60 -2.78
CA LEU A 40 12.51 -9.80 -3.98
C LEU A 40 12.23 -8.50 -4.75
N HIS A 41 12.63 -7.35 -4.20
CA HIS A 41 12.40 -6.03 -4.79
C HIS A 41 10.92 -5.74 -5.04
N VAL A 42 10.05 -6.23 -4.15
CA VAL A 42 8.61 -5.99 -4.18
C VAL A 42 8.29 -4.78 -3.31
N GLY A 43 7.67 -3.77 -3.88
CA GLY A 43 7.19 -2.58 -3.19
C GLY A 43 5.67 -2.58 -3.06
N GLY A 44 5.18 -1.93 -2.00
CA GLY A 44 3.77 -1.64 -1.78
C GLY A 44 3.58 -0.19 -1.36
N LEU A 45 2.49 0.43 -1.80
CA LEU A 45 2.07 1.77 -1.40
C LEU A 45 0.55 1.76 -1.13
N VAL A 46 0.12 2.28 0.01
CA VAL A 46 -1.29 2.52 0.34
C VAL A 46 -1.50 3.98 0.75
N HIS A 47 -2.61 4.58 0.29
CA HIS A 47 -3.01 5.94 0.65
C HIS A 47 -4.21 5.90 1.59
N ILE A 48 -3.93 6.08 2.87
CA ILE A 48 -4.87 6.02 3.98
C ILE A 48 -5.47 7.39 4.26
N MET A 49 -6.78 7.42 4.51
CA MET A 49 -7.53 8.63 4.84
C MET A 49 -7.94 8.68 6.31
N LEU A 50 -8.10 7.52 6.97
CA LEU A 50 -8.68 7.40 8.30
C LEU A 50 -7.87 6.43 9.19
N PRO A 51 -7.92 6.56 10.52
CA PRO A 51 -7.09 5.74 11.41
C PRO A 51 -7.56 4.28 11.54
N GLU A 52 -8.85 4.05 11.80
CA GLU A 52 -9.37 2.72 12.14
C GLU A 52 -10.76 2.52 11.55
N MET A 53 -11.03 1.35 10.95
CA MET A 53 -12.32 1.07 10.28
C MET A 53 -13.48 0.99 11.27
N SER A 54 -13.26 0.44 12.48
CA SER A 54 -14.30 0.20 13.49
C SER A 54 -15.00 1.49 13.97
N LEU A 55 -14.33 2.64 13.82
CA LEU A 55 -14.82 3.95 14.24
C LEU A 55 -15.83 4.55 13.25
N TYR A 56 -16.02 3.92 12.09
CA TYR A 56 -16.87 4.43 11.00
C TYR A 56 -17.83 3.33 10.53
N GLN A 57 -19.05 3.73 10.15
CA GLN A 57 -20.12 2.80 9.73
C GLN A 57 -20.35 2.81 8.21
N ASP A 58 -19.35 3.18 7.41
CA ASP A 58 -19.45 3.26 5.96
C ASP A 58 -18.94 2.00 5.24
N LYS A 59 -19.50 1.73 4.06
CA LYS A 59 -19.05 0.65 3.16
C LYS A 59 -17.80 1.05 2.37
N ALA A 60 -16.77 1.51 3.07
CA ALA A 60 -15.52 1.91 2.44
C ALA A 60 -14.59 0.72 2.14
N THR A 61 -13.58 0.98 1.31
CA THR A 61 -12.51 0.03 1.02
C THR A 61 -11.58 -0.11 2.22
N GLU A 62 -11.01 -1.30 2.42
CA GLU A 62 -9.98 -1.56 3.45
C GLU A 62 -8.79 -0.59 3.33
N ALA A 63 -8.40 -0.22 2.11
CA ALA A 63 -7.31 0.73 1.87
C ALA A 63 -7.58 2.16 2.38
N LYS A 64 -8.81 2.48 2.78
CA LYS A 64 -9.16 3.78 3.37
C LYS A 64 -8.60 3.95 4.79
N TYR A 65 -8.45 2.87 5.55
CA TYR A 65 -8.09 2.91 6.97
C TYR A 65 -6.70 2.34 7.25
N ALA A 66 -6.02 2.81 8.30
CA ALA A 66 -4.66 2.35 8.59
C ALA A 66 -4.60 0.89 9.06
N ASP A 67 -5.52 0.50 9.94
CA ASP A 67 -5.62 -0.85 10.51
C ASP A 67 -5.84 -1.95 9.47
N THR A 68 -6.72 -1.69 8.50
CA THR A 68 -7.08 -2.64 7.44
C THR A 68 -6.22 -2.46 6.20
N GLY A 69 -5.91 -1.24 5.80
CA GLY A 69 -5.10 -0.92 4.61
C GLY A 69 -3.67 -1.45 4.68
N VAL A 70 -3.01 -1.37 5.85
CA VAL A 70 -1.66 -1.93 6.03
C VAL A 70 -1.69 -3.46 5.96
N ARG A 71 -2.68 -4.10 6.58
CA ARG A 71 -2.84 -5.56 6.55
C ARG A 71 -3.10 -6.06 5.12
N LEU A 72 -3.97 -5.36 4.40
CA LEU A 72 -4.23 -5.61 2.98
C LEU A 72 -2.94 -5.48 2.16
N LEU A 73 -2.17 -4.41 2.36
CA LEU A 73 -0.93 -4.18 1.61
C LEU A 73 0.08 -5.32 1.84
N VAL A 74 0.32 -5.70 3.10
CA VAL A 74 1.23 -6.80 3.43
C VAL A 74 0.76 -8.12 2.83
N LYS A 75 -0.55 -8.41 2.88
CA LYS A 75 -1.14 -9.61 2.27
C LYS A 75 -0.89 -9.64 0.77
N GLU A 76 -1.14 -8.54 0.05
CA GLU A 76 -0.99 -8.47 -1.40
C GLU A 76 0.49 -8.50 -1.82
N MET A 77 1.39 -7.88 -1.06
CA MET A 77 2.84 -8.07 -1.26
C MET A 77 3.26 -9.54 -1.05
N GLY A 78 2.68 -10.22 -0.06
CA GLY A 78 2.90 -11.64 0.19
C GLY A 78 2.46 -12.54 -0.98
N ARG A 79 1.46 -12.13 -1.76
CA ARG A 79 1.06 -12.85 -2.99
C ARG A 79 2.11 -12.78 -4.10
N LEU A 80 3.00 -11.80 -4.05
CA LEU A 80 4.20 -11.69 -4.89
C LEU A 80 5.44 -12.34 -4.25
N GLY A 81 5.26 -13.07 -3.14
CA GLY A 81 6.34 -13.78 -2.43
C GLY A 81 7.07 -12.95 -1.38
N ALA A 82 6.69 -11.69 -1.18
CA ALA A 82 7.32 -10.86 -0.15
C ALA A 82 7.11 -11.46 1.25
N SER A 83 8.13 -11.37 2.12
CA SER A 83 8.01 -11.85 3.50
C SER A 83 7.83 -10.69 4.46
N SER A 84 6.78 -10.78 5.28
CA SER A 84 6.49 -9.80 6.35
C SER A 84 7.66 -9.59 7.32
N THR A 85 8.49 -10.61 7.55
CA THR A 85 9.64 -10.55 8.47
C THR A 85 10.79 -9.66 8.02
N ARG A 86 10.82 -9.28 6.74
CA ARG A 86 11.90 -8.46 6.16
C ARG A 86 11.40 -7.21 5.44
N LEU A 87 10.09 -6.92 5.51
CA LEU A 87 9.54 -5.68 4.99
C LEU A 87 10.15 -4.48 5.73
N ARG A 88 10.48 -3.44 4.98
CA ARG A 88 11.00 -2.16 5.47
C ARG A 88 10.02 -1.07 5.09
N GLY A 89 9.80 -0.10 5.99
CA GLY A 89 8.98 1.09 5.78
C GLY A 89 9.76 2.34 6.12
#